data_AF-A0A8B9G2V9-F1
#
_entry.id   AF-A0A8B9G2V9-F1
#
_cell.length_a   1.000
_cell.length_b   1.000
_cell.length_c   1.000
_cell.angle_alpha   90.00
_cell.angle_beta   90.00
_cell.angle_gamma   90.00
#
_symmetry.space_group_name_H-M   'P 1'
#
loop_
_entity.id
_entity.type
_entity.pdbx_description
1 polymer ?
#
loop_
_entity_poly.entity_id
_entity_poly.type
_entity_poly.pdbx_seq_one_letter_code
_entity_poly.pdbx_strand_id
1 'polypeptide(L)'
;MAIRERVFNAIISCFKRHGAEVIDTPVFELKETLTGKYGEDSKLIYDLKDQGGELLSLRYDLTVPFARYLAMNKITNIKRYHIAKVYRRDNPAMTRGRYREFYQCDFDIAGQFDPMIPDAECLKIVHEILSDLQLGDFLIKVNDRRILDGMFAVCGVPDSKFRTICSSVDKLDKVPWEEVRGEMVGEKGLSPEAANHIGEYVQLHGGLELIERLLQDPKLSQNKLAKEGLGDMKLLFEYLTLFGITGKISFDLSLARGLDYYTGVIFEAVLLQGERAVEEPVSVGSVAGGGRYDGLVGMFDPKGRKVPCVGVSIGIERIFSILEQRVEASEEKIRTTETQVLVASAQKKLLEERLKLIAELWDAGIKAEVLYKKNPKLLNQLQYCEDTGIPLVAIVGEQELKDGVVKLRVVATREE
;
A
#
# COMPACT_ATOMS: atom_id res chain seq x y z
N MET A 1 10.49 -7.95 10.81
CA MET A 1 9.54 -8.99 10.35
C MET A 1 8.27 -9.04 11.19
N ALA A 2 8.35 -9.11 12.53
CA ALA A 2 7.16 -9.06 13.40
C ALA A 2 6.25 -7.84 13.14
N ILE A 3 6.82 -6.63 12.98
CA ILE A 3 6.07 -5.43 12.59
C ILE A 3 5.36 -5.63 11.23
N ARG A 4 6.07 -6.21 10.26
CA ARG A 4 5.52 -6.44 8.92
C ARG A 4 4.31 -7.36 8.96
N GLU A 5 4.40 -8.44 9.72
CA GLU A 5 3.30 -9.38 9.93
C GLU A 5 2.09 -8.70 10.57
N ARG A 6 2.28 -7.88 11.60
CA ARG A 6 1.20 -7.12 12.23
C ARG A 6 0.48 -6.20 11.23
N VAL A 7 1.24 -5.47 10.42
CA VAL A 7 0.70 -4.58 9.39
C VAL A 7 -0.01 -5.35 8.29
N PHE A 8 0.58 -6.44 7.81
CA PHE A 8 -0.07 -7.31 6.82
C PHE A 8 -1.37 -7.88 7.36
N ASN A 9 -1.42 -8.32 8.62
CA ASN A 9 -2.64 -8.83 9.23
C ASN A 9 -3.76 -7.77 9.28
N ALA A 10 -3.43 -6.51 9.58
CA ALA A 10 -4.41 -5.42 9.53
C ALA A 10 -4.95 -5.19 8.11
N ILE A 11 -4.06 -5.12 7.12
CA ILE A 11 -4.40 -4.93 5.70
C ILE A 11 -5.25 -6.10 5.18
N ILE A 12 -4.81 -7.34 5.41
CA ILE A 12 -5.51 -8.56 4.98
C ILE A 12 -6.88 -8.65 5.65
N SER A 13 -7.00 -8.28 6.93
CA SER A 13 -8.29 -8.26 7.63
C SER A 13 -9.26 -7.27 6.99
N CYS A 14 -8.79 -6.08 6.59
CA CYS A 14 -9.60 -5.12 5.84
C CYS A 14 -10.02 -5.67 4.47
N PHE A 15 -9.08 -6.21 3.69
CA PHE A 15 -9.39 -6.78 2.37
C PHE A 15 -10.41 -7.94 2.46
N LYS A 16 -10.27 -8.82 3.45
CA LYS A 16 -11.24 -9.91 3.71
C LYS A 16 -12.59 -9.39 4.20
N ARG A 17 -12.62 -8.34 5.02
CA ARG A 17 -13.86 -7.67 5.46
C ARG A 17 -14.66 -7.13 4.28
N HIS A 18 -13.98 -6.69 3.23
CA HIS A 18 -14.58 -6.29 1.95
C HIS A 18 -14.86 -7.46 1.00
N GLY A 19 -14.65 -8.71 1.42
CA GLY A 19 -15.01 -9.90 0.64
C GLY A 19 -14.15 -10.11 -0.61
N ALA A 20 -12.90 -9.64 -0.62
CA ALA A 20 -11.98 -9.90 -1.73
C ALA A 20 -11.37 -11.30 -1.66
N GLU A 21 -11.29 -11.93 -2.83
CA GLU A 21 -10.51 -13.14 -3.05
C GLU A 21 -9.01 -12.82 -3.05
N VAL A 22 -8.17 -13.86 -2.94
CA VAL A 22 -6.72 -13.71 -3.08
C VAL A 22 -6.25 -14.48 -4.31
N ILE A 23 -5.36 -13.86 -5.07
CA ILE A 23 -4.62 -14.52 -6.16
C ILE A 23 -3.12 -14.34 -5.93
N ASP A 24 -2.34 -15.12 -6.65
CA ASP A 24 -0.91 -14.88 -6.81
C ASP A 24 -0.50 -15.09 -8.26
N THR A 25 0.54 -14.41 -8.69
CA THR A 25 1.11 -14.52 -10.03
C THR A 25 2.61 -14.82 -9.95
N PRO A 26 3.20 -15.41 -11.01
CA PRO A 26 4.65 -15.55 -11.08
C PRO A 26 5.38 -14.22 -10.87
N VAL A 27 6.61 -14.29 -10.35
CA VAL A 27 7.43 -13.11 -10.06
C VAL A 27 7.92 -12.40 -11.33
N PHE A 28 8.01 -13.15 -12.44
CA PHE A 28 8.32 -12.65 -13.78
C PHE A 28 7.16 -12.90 -14.73
N GLU A 29 7.03 -12.02 -15.70
CA GLU A 29 6.09 -12.14 -16.81
C GLU A 29 6.90 -12.21 -18.12
N LEU A 30 6.26 -12.62 -19.22
CA LEU A 30 6.84 -12.45 -20.55
C LEU A 30 7.15 -10.96 -20.77
N LYS A 31 8.34 -10.64 -21.29
CA LYS A 31 8.79 -9.25 -21.49
C LYS A 31 7.80 -8.42 -22.31
N GLU A 32 7.16 -9.03 -23.31
CA GLU A 32 6.13 -8.40 -24.13
C GLU A 32 4.87 -8.00 -23.33
N THR A 33 4.55 -8.71 -22.25
CA THR A 33 3.40 -8.41 -21.37
C THR A 33 3.56 -7.06 -20.70
N LEU A 34 4.79 -6.71 -20.30
CA LEU A 34 5.11 -5.48 -19.58
C LEU A 34 5.46 -4.30 -20.50
N THR A 35 5.78 -4.57 -21.76
CA THR A 35 6.26 -3.56 -22.71
C THR A 35 5.13 -2.60 -23.10
N GLY A 36 5.40 -1.29 -23.03
CA GLY A 36 4.47 -0.24 -23.47
C GLY A 36 3.30 0.02 -22.53
N LYS A 37 3.30 -0.51 -21.30
CA LYS A 37 2.23 -0.33 -20.31
C LYS A 37 2.49 0.82 -19.33
N TYR A 38 3.76 1.19 -19.15
CA TYR A 38 4.20 2.10 -18.08
C TYR A 38 4.79 3.41 -18.60
N GLY A 39 4.60 3.75 -19.87
CA GLY A 39 5.18 4.97 -20.44
C GLY A 39 6.70 5.02 -20.29
N GLU A 40 7.22 6.15 -19.79
CA GLU A 40 8.66 6.37 -19.57
C GLU A 40 9.27 5.41 -18.53
N ASP A 41 8.47 4.95 -17.57
CA ASP A 41 8.91 4.05 -16.49
C ASP A 41 9.25 2.64 -16.99
N SER A 42 8.87 2.28 -18.22
CA SER A 42 9.21 1.00 -18.85
C SER A 42 10.74 0.75 -18.89
N LYS A 43 11.55 1.81 -18.87
CA LYS A 43 13.03 1.72 -18.85
C LYS A 43 13.59 1.18 -17.53
N LEU A 44 12.77 1.17 -16.48
CA LEU A 44 13.15 0.79 -15.12
C LEU A 44 12.86 -0.68 -14.82
N ILE A 45 12.45 -1.48 -15.81
CA ILE A 45 12.15 -2.90 -15.64
C ILE A 45 13.45 -3.73 -15.55
N TYR A 46 13.42 -4.77 -14.71
CA TYR A 46 14.48 -5.78 -14.64
C TYR A 46 14.22 -6.88 -15.66
N ASP A 47 15.12 -7.04 -16.63
CA ASP A 47 15.10 -8.14 -17.59
C ASP A 47 15.95 -9.31 -17.09
N LEU A 48 15.46 -10.54 -17.33
CA LEU A 48 16.24 -11.76 -17.12
C LEU A 48 17.20 -11.96 -18.30
N LYS A 49 18.31 -12.66 -18.02
CA LYS A 49 19.29 -12.99 -19.07
C LYS A 49 18.66 -13.95 -20.08
N ASP A 50 18.89 -13.70 -21.37
CA ASP A 50 18.54 -14.66 -22.41
C ASP A 50 19.38 -15.95 -22.25
N GLN A 51 18.68 -17.06 -22.10
CA GLN A 51 19.25 -18.40 -21.95
C GLN A 51 18.76 -19.36 -23.06
N GLY A 52 18.26 -18.84 -24.18
CA GLY A 52 17.81 -19.61 -25.34
C GLY A 52 16.31 -19.98 -25.30
N GLY A 53 15.52 -19.30 -24.49
CA GLY A 53 14.08 -19.53 -24.32
C GLY A 53 13.27 -18.23 -24.41
N GLU A 54 12.15 -18.17 -23.69
CA GLU A 54 11.30 -16.98 -23.62
C GLU A 54 12.04 -15.81 -22.95
N LEU A 55 11.81 -14.59 -23.45
CA LEU A 55 12.33 -13.38 -22.83
C LEU A 55 11.43 -12.96 -21.68
N LEU A 56 12.00 -12.86 -20.48
CA LEU A 56 11.27 -12.63 -19.24
C LEU A 56 11.73 -11.34 -18.57
N SER A 57 10.80 -10.71 -17.85
CA SER A 57 11.05 -9.51 -17.06
C SER A 57 10.37 -9.64 -15.70
N LEU A 58 11.00 -9.14 -14.64
CA LEU A 58 10.37 -9.08 -13.31
C LEU A 58 9.21 -8.09 -13.34
N ARG A 59 8.13 -8.42 -12.65
CA ARG A 59 6.94 -7.56 -12.55
C ARG A 59 7.27 -6.20 -11.91
N TYR A 60 6.86 -5.13 -12.58
CA TYR A 60 7.04 -3.75 -12.12
C TYR A 60 5.97 -3.32 -11.11
N ASP A 61 4.77 -3.89 -11.26
CA ASP A 61 3.61 -3.72 -10.38
C ASP A 61 2.78 -5.02 -10.31
N LEU A 62 1.63 -4.99 -9.63
CA LEU A 62 0.67 -6.11 -9.59
C LEU A 62 -0.56 -5.89 -10.50
N THR A 63 -0.79 -4.65 -10.97
CA THR A 63 -1.91 -4.27 -11.84
C THR A 63 -1.82 -4.91 -13.22
N VAL A 64 -0.65 -4.85 -13.88
CA VAL A 64 -0.48 -5.42 -15.22
C VAL A 64 -0.55 -6.95 -15.19
N PRO A 65 0.10 -7.67 -14.25
CA PRO A 65 -0.13 -9.10 -14.05
C PRO A 65 -1.61 -9.46 -13.83
N PHE A 66 -2.35 -8.62 -13.11
CA PHE A 66 -3.78 -8.82 -12.90
C PHE A 66 -4.61 -8.63 -14.18
N ALA A 67 -4.34 -7.60 -14.98
CA ALA A 67 -5.01 -7.42 -16.27
C ALA A 67 -4.76 -8.60 -17.22
N ARG A 68 -3.52 -9.11 -17.27
CA ARG A 68 -3.17 -10.33 -17.99
C ARG A 68 -3.92 -11.55 -17.44
N TYR A 69 -3.99 -11.70 -16.11
CA TYR A 69 -4.74 -12.78 -15.45
C TYR A 69 -6.22 -12.79 -15.85
N LEU A 70 -6.88 -11.62 -15.85
CA LEU A 70 -8.27 -11.47 -16.27
C LEU A 70 -8.48 -11.91 -17.72
N ALA A 71 -7.66 -11.37 -18.63
CA ALA A 71 -7.77 -11.66 -20.07
C ALA A 71 -7.52 -13.14 -20.37
N MET A 72 -6.46 -13.72 -19.80
CA MET A 72 -6.08 -15.12 -20.03
C MET A 72 -7.17 -16.10 -19.55
N ASN A 73 -7.80 -15.82 -18.41
CA ASN A 73 -8.87 -16.65 -17.85
C ASN A 73 -10.27 -16.24 -18.34
N LYS A 74 -10.37 -15.23 -19.21
CA LYS A 74 -11.62 -14.66 -19.74
C LYS A 74 -12.58 -14.15 -18.65
N ILE A 75 -12.06 -13.80 -17.48
CA ILE A 75 -12.84 -13.29 -16.34
C ILE A 75 -13.29 -11.87 -16.63
N THR A 76 -14.58 -11.59 -16.39
CA THR A 76 -15.18 -10.26 -16.57
C THR A 76 -15.59 -9.61 -15.26
N ASN A 77 -15.60 -10.35 -14.16
CA ASN A 77 -15.93 -9.84 -12.84
C ASN A 77 -15.11 -10.61 -11.79
N ILE A 78 -14.36 -9.89 -10.97
CA ILE A 78 -13.66 -10.41 -9.79
C ILE A 78 -13.30 -9.25 -8.87
N LYS A 79 -13.36 -9.49 -7.57
CA LYS A 79 -12.84 -8.59 -6.54
C LYS A 79 -11.72 -9.30 -5.79
N ARG A 80 -10.50 -8.78 -5.89
CA ARG A 80 -9.31 -9.49 -5.40
C ARG A 80 -8.35 -8.57 -4.66
N TYR A 81 -7.57 -9.16 -3.76
CA TYR A 81 -6.35 -8.56 -3.25
C TYR A 81 -5.11 -9.39 -3.64
N HIS A 82 -3.96 -8.74 -3.74
CA HIS A 82 -2.66 -9.37 -4.01
C HIS A 82 -1.58 -8.65 -3.22
N ILE A 83 -0.89 -9.37 -2.34
CA ILE A 83 0.21 -8.84 -1.53
C ILE A 83 1.48 -9.55 -1.97
N ALA A 84 2.34 -8.83 -2.68
CA ALA A 84 3.56 -9.42 -3.20
C ALA A 84 4.65 -8.38 -3.47
N LYS A 85 5.88 -8.86 -3.64
CA LYS A 85 7.01 -8.01 -4.02
C LYS A 85 6.98 -7.63 -5.50
N VAL A 86 7.47 -6.43 -5.78
CA VAL A 86 7.67 -5.87 -7.12
C VAL A 86 9.07 -5.29 -7.26
N TYR A 87 9.49 -5.09 -8.50
CA TYR A 87 10.89 -4.83 -8.85
C TYR A 87 11.02 -3.63 -9.78
N ARG A 88 11.69 -2.57 -9.31
CA ARG A 88 11.91 -1.33 -10.07
C ARG A 88 13.36 -0.92 -9.99
N ARG A 89 14.00 -0.64 -11.13
CA ARG A 89 15.39 -0.15 -11.23
C ARG A 89 15.52 1.34 -10.91
N ASP A 90 14.71 1.84 -9.98
CA ASP A 90 14.75 3.22 -9.55
C ASP A 90 16.08 3.54 -8.82
N ASN A 91 16.37 4.83 -8.64
CA ASN A 91 17.47 5.31 -7.84
C ASN A 91 17.09 5.18 -6.35
N PRO A 92 17.72 4.24 -5.61
CA PRO A 92 17.29 3.96 -4.24
C PRO A 92 17.59 5.15 -3.33
N ALA A 93 16.64 5.44 -2.42
CA ALA A 93 16.82 6.40 -1.34
C ALA A 93 16.45 5.71 -0.03
N MET A 94 17.44 5.02 0.56
CA MET A 94 17.25 4.16 1.74
C MET A 94 16.65 4.91 2.92
N THR A 95 17.05 6.18 3.13
CA THR A 95 16.53 7.06 4.19
C THR A 95 15.06 7.46 4.01
N ARG A 96 14.47 7.22 2.82
CA ARG A 96 13.08 7.55 2.49
C ARG A 96 12.23 6.31 2.14
N GLY A 97 12.73 5.11 2.44
CA GLY A 97 12.06 3.84 2.17
C GLY A 97 11.90 3.52 0.68
N ARG A 98 12.74 4.08 -0.21
CA ARG A 98 12.74 3.77 -1.65
C ARG A 98 13.76 2.70 -1.98
N TYR A 99 13.25 1.50 -2.23
CA TYR A 99 14.02 0.30 -2.56
C TYR A 99 13.77 -0.12 -4.01
N ARG A 100 14.61 -1.04 -4.50
CA ARG A 100 14.44 -1.65 -5.83
C ARG A 100 13.59 -2.91 -5.81
N GLU A 101 13.57 -3.60 -4.67
CA GLU A 101 12.61 -4.65 -4.34
C GLU A 101 11.81 -4.15 -3.14
N PHE A 102 10.49 -4.15 -3.25
CA PHE A 102 9.59 -3.76 -2.17
C PHE A 102 8.23 -4.42 -2.34
N TYR A 103 7.44 -4.45 -1.27
CA TYR A 103 6.07 -4.97 -1.34
C TYR A 103 5.06 -3.93 -1.84
N GLN A 104 4.11 -4.42 -2.63
CA GLN A 104 2.83 -3.76 -2.87
C GLN A 104 1.70 -4.59 -2.23
N CYS A 105 0.66 -3.90 -1.76
CA CYS A 105 -0.56 -4.50 -1.25
C CYS A 105 -1.73 -3.96 -2.06
N ASP A 106 -2.11 -4.70 -3.09
CA ASP A 106 -3.08 -4.24 -4.08
C ASP A 106 -4.46 -4.83 -3.78
N PHE A 107 -5.49 -4.04 -4.01
CA PHE A 107 -6.90 -4.43 -3.98
C PHE A 107 -7.58 -3.86 -5.20
N ASP A 108 -8.28 -4.69 -5.96
CA ASP A 108 -8.88 -4.30 -7.23
C ASP A 108 -10.26 -4.93 -7.41
N ILE A 109 -11.16 -4.14 -7.96
CA ILE A 109 -12.52 -4.51 -8.35
C ILE A 109 -12.59 -4.41 -9.87
N ALA A 110 -12.74 -5.56 -10.53
CA ALA A 110 -12.92 -5.65 -11.97
C ALA A 110 -14.37 -6.03 -12.28
N GLY A 111 -15.00 -5.32 -13.21
CA GLY A 111 -16.34 -5.62 -13.69
C GLY A 111 -17.14 -4.40 -14.12
N GLN A 112 -18.20 -4.63 -14.88
CA GLN A 112 -19.17 -3.61 -15.22
C GLN A 112 -20.18 -3.47 -14.07
N PHE A 113 -20.16 -2.31 -13.42
CA PHE A 113 -21.05 -1.97 -12.31
C PHE A 113 -21.66 -0.58 -12.53
N ASP A 114 -22.59 -0.21 -11.65
CA ASP A 114 -23.11 1.15 -11.61
C ASP A 114 -22.02 2.15 -11.19
N PRO A 115 -22.09 3.39 -11.68
CA PRO A 115 -20.99 4.36 -11.55
C PRO A 115 -20.58 4.63 -10.09
N MET A 116 -19.28 4.78 -9.87
CA MET A 116 -18.65 5.26 -8.63
C MET A 116 -18.83 4.42 -7.35
N ILE A 117 -19.66 3.38 -7.34
CA ILE A 117 -19.83 2.51 -6.17
C ILE A 117 -18.51 1.77 -5.84
N PRO A 118 -17.85 1.08 -6.80
CA PRO A 118 -16.58 0.40 -6.52
C PRO A 118 -15.44 1.40 -6.21
N ASP A 119 -15.46 2.56 -6.86
CA ASP A 119 -14.49 3.64 -6.66
C ASP A 119 -14.55 4.18 -5.22
N ALA A 120 -15.76 4.38 -4.70
CA ALA A 120 -16.00 4.77 -3.32
C ALA A 120 -15.53 3.68 -2.33
N GLU A 121 -15.76 2.39 -2.65
CA GLU A 121 -15.30 1.27 -1.82
C GLU A 121 -13.76 1.25 -1.71
N CYS A 122 -13.03 1.49 -2.81
CA CYS A 122 -11.57 1.58 -2.78
C CYS A 122 -11.08 2.68 -1.83
N LEU A 123 -11.69 3.86 -1.85
CA LEU A 123 -11.34 4.95 -0.93
C LEU A 123 -11.70 4.62 0.53
N LYS A 124 -12.81 3.89 0.76
CA LYS A 124 -13.17 3.40 2.09
C LYS A 124 -12.13 2.44 2.64
N ILE A 125 -11.63 1.51 1.82
CA ILE A 125 -10.58 0.56 2.21
C ILE A 125 -9.29 1.29 2.61
N VAL A 126 -8.88 2.31 1.84
CA VAL A 126 -7.70 3.13 2.20
C VAL A 126 -7.89 3.80 3.54
N HIS A 127 -9.06 4.43 3.74
CA HIS A 127 -9.38 5.08 5.01
C HIS A 127 -9.32 4.08 6.17
N GLU A 128 -9.98 2.93 6.08
CA GLU A 128 -9.99 1.91 7.13
C GLU A 128 -8.57 1.42 7.46
N ILE A 129 -7.78 1.08 6.45
CA ILE A 129 -6.39 0.61 6.65
C ILE A 129 -5.55 1.68 7.36
N LEU A 130 -5.58 2.93 6.89
CA LEU A 130 -4.74 3.99 7.48
C LEU A 130 -5.20 4.37 8.90
N SER A 131 -6.51 4.34 9.18
CA SER A 131 -7.05 4.51 10.53
C SER A 131 -6.62 3.38 11.46
N ASP A 132 -6.74 2.12 11.03
CA ASP A 132 -6.42 0.93 11.86
C ASP A 132 -4.92 0.84 12.18
N LEU A 133 -4.06 1.30 11.27
CA LEU A 133 -2.59 1.32 11.46
C LEU A 133 -2.11 2.45 12.40
N GLN A 134 -2.97 3.41 12.75
CA GLN A 134 -2.68 4.49 13.71
C GLN A 134 -1.40 5.29 13.39
N LEU A 135 -1.11 5.55 12.12
CA LEU A 135 0.15 6.18 11.68
C LEU A 135 0.26 7.69 11.94
N GLY A 136 -0.78 8.30 12.52
CA GLY A 136 -0.96 9.74 12.59
C GLY A 136 -2.16 10.16 11.74
N ASP A 137 -2.29 11.47 11.50
CA ASP A 137 -3.35 11.97 10.62
C ASP A 137 -2.97 11.81 9.14
N PHE A 138 -3.96 11.71 8.26
CA PHE A 138 -3.78 11.51 6.83
C PHE A 138 -4.85 12.22 6.02
N LEU A 139 -4.54 12.46 4.74
CA LEU A 139 -5.46 13.03 3.76
C LEU A 139 -5.40 12.19 2.48
N ILE A 140 -6.57 11.91 1.89
CA ILE A 140 -6.68 11.24 0.61
C ILE A 140 -7.05 12.28 -0.46
N LYS A 141 -6.08 12.61 -1.30
CA LYS A 141 -6.27 13.43 -2.48
C LYS A 141 -6.97 12.63 -3.56
N VAL A 142 -7.94 13.23 -4.23
CA VAL A 142 -8.69 12.63 -5.34
C VAL A 142 -8.75 13.59 -6.51
N ASN A 143 -8.71 13.06 -7.73
CA ASN A 143 -8.94 13.79 -8.97
C ASN A 143 -9.49 12.82 -10.01
N ASP A 144 -9.78 13.28 -11.24
CA ASP A 144 -10.19 12.43 -12.34
C ASP A 144 -9.41 12.78 -13.61
N ARG A 145 -9.00 11.74 -14.34
CA ARG A 145 -8.23 11.89 -15.57
C ARG A 145 -8.94 12.75 -16.62
N ARG A 146 -10.26 12.60 -16.76
CA ARG A 146 -11.07 13.35 -17.73
C ARG A 146 -11.15 14.83 -17.36
N ILE A 147 -11.07 15.17 -16.07
CA ILE A 147 -10.98 16.55 -15.60
C ILE A 147 -9.63 17.15 -16.02
N LEU A 148 -8.52 16.43 -15.84
CA LEU A 148 -7.19 16.88 -16.30
C LEU A 148 -7.16 17.08 -17.83
N ASP A 149 -7.67 16.10 -18.58
CA ASP A 149 -7.78 16.15 -20.04
C ASP A 149 -8.57 17.39 -20.49
N GLY A 150 -9.76 17.59 -19.91
CA GLY A 150 -10.62 18.72 -20.26
C GLY A 150 -10.05 20.07 -19.82
N MET A 151 -9.43 20.15 -18.64
CA MET A 151 -8.77 21.34 -18.12
C MET A 151 -7.62 21.80 -19.02
N PHE A 152 -6.72 20.89 -19.38
CA PHE A 152 -5.61 21.23 -20.28
C PHE A 152 -6.10 21.67 -21.66
N ALA A 153 -7.15 21.04 -22.19
CA ALA A 153 -7.75 21.45 -23.45
C ALA A 153 -8.30 22.89 -23.39
N VAL A 154 -9.02 23.27 -22.34
CA VAL A 154 -9.56 24.64 -22.20
C VAL A 154 -8.49 25.68 -21.89
N CYS A 155 -7.36 25.28 -21.30
CA CYS A 155 -6.19 26.13 -21.09
C CYS A 155 -5.36 26.33 -22.39
N GLY A 156 -5.63 25.58 -23.46
CA GLY A 156 -4.92 25.68 -24.74
C GLY A 156 -3.66 24.81 -24.84
N VAL A 157 -3.57 23.75 -24.05
CA VAL A 157 -2.48 22.77 -24.15
C VAL A 157 -2.69 21.89 -25.40
N PRO A 158 -1.71 21.76 -26.31
CA PRO A 158 -1.81 20.84 -27.43
C PRO A 158 -1.84 19.37 -26.97
N ASP A 159 -2.66 18.53 -27.61
CA ASP A 159 -2.77 17.09 -27.30
C ASP A 159 -1.41 16.37 -27.27
N SER A 160 -0.49 16.75 -28.16
CA SER A 160 0.87 16.18 -28.22
C SER A 160 1.72 16.45 -27.00
N LYS A 161 1.40 17.50 -26.22
CA LYS A 161 2.10 17.88 -24.99
C LYS A 161 1.36 17.45 -23.73
N PHE A 162 0.18 16.84 -23.85
CA PHE A 162 -0.65 16.48 -22.71
C PHE A 162 0.16 15.72 -21.62
N ARG A 163 0.86 14.64 -22.02
CA ARG A 163 1.62 13.79 -21.08
C ARG A 163 2.76 14.54 -20.41
N THR A 164 3.50 15.33 -21.19
CA THR A 164 4.64 16.07 -20.66
C THR A 164 4.18 17.16 -19.70
N ILE A 165 3.05 17.82 -19.96
CA ILE A 165 2.47 18.81 -19.04
C ILE A 165 1.91 18.15 -17.78
N CYS A 166 1.24 17.00 -17.85
CA CYS A 166 0.85 16.23 -16.67
C CYS A 166 2.05 15.93 -15.77
N SER A 167 3.17 15.50 -16.34
CA SER A 167 4.42 15.24 -15.61
C SER A 167 4.99 16.49 -14.92
N SER A 168 4.77 17.70 -15.46
CA SER A 168 5.13 18.94 -14.75
C SER A 168 4.20 19.21 -13.59
N VAL A 169 2.88 19.16 -13.83
CA VAL A 169 1.86 19.43 -12.80
C VAL A 169 1.99 18.48 -11.62
N ASP A 170 2.36 17.22 -11.87
CA ASP A 170 2.58 16.22 -10.82
C ASP A 170 3.67 16.62 -9.80
N LYS A 171 4.61 17.48 -10.19
CA LYS A 171 5.69 17.95 -9.31
C LYS A 171 5.22 19.01 -8.31
N LEU A 172 4.00 19.54 -8.43
CA LEU A 172 3.44 20.55 -7.51
C LEU A 172 3.32 20.05 -6.06
N ASP A 173 3.40 18.75 -5.85
CA ASP A 173 3.47 18.16 -4.52
C ASP A 173 4.81 18.40 -3.79
N LYS A 174 5.84 18.81 -4.51
CA LYS A 174 7.22 19.00 -4.02
C LYS A 174 7.84 20.33 -4.41
N VAL A 175 7.36 20.92 -5.50
CA VAL A 175 7.98 22.06 -6.17
C VAL A 175 6.96 23.22 -6.24
N PRO A 176 7.35 24.46 -5.93
CA PRO A 176 6.47 25.62 -6.05
C PRO A 176 5.94 25.82 -7.47
N TRP A 177 4.76 26.43 -7.58
CA TRP A 177 4.11 26.72 -8.87
C TRP A 177 5.02 27.46 -9.85
N GLU A 178 5.80 28.44 -9.39
CA GLU A 178 6.66 29.25 -10.27
C GLU A 178 7.75 28.42 -10.97
N GLU A 179 8.30 27.43 -10.29
CA GLU A 179 9.28 26.51 -10.86
C GLU A 179 8.62 25.55 -11.86
N VAL A 180 7.45 24.99 -11.52
CA VAL A 180 6.67 24.13 -12.42
C VAL A 180 6.26 24.90 -13.69
N ARG A 181 5.83 26.16 -13.53
CA ARG A 181 5.53 27.07 -14.62
C ARG A 181 6.77 27.33 -15.49
N GLY A 182 7.91 27.59 -14.85
CA GLY A 182 9.20 27.77 -15.53
C GLY A 182 9.58 26.57 -16.40
N GLU A 183 9.42 25.35 -15.89
CA GLU A 183 9.65 24.10 -16.64
C GLU A 183 8.69 23.98 -17.85
N MET A 184 7.39 24.22 -17.64
CA MET A 184 6.40 24.11 -18.71
C MET A 184 6.69 25.07 -19.87
N VAL A 185 7.09 26.30 -19.58
CA VAL A 185 7.37 27.32 -20.60
C VAL A 185 8.77 27.12 -21.20
N GLY A 186 9.80 27.04 -20.37
CA GLY A 186 11.21 27.05 -20.79
C GLY A 186 11.70 25.74 -21.39
N GLU A 187 11.27 24.60 -20.83
CA GLU A 187 11.77 23.29 -21.25
C GLU A 187 10.79 22.55 -22.15
N LYS A 188 9.49 22.64 -21.83
CA LYS A 188 8.42 21.93 -22.58
C LYS A 188 7.78 22.79 -23.67
N GLY A 189 8.15 24.06 -23.77
CA GLY A 189 7.73 24.99 -24.82
C GLY A 189 6.22 25.26 -24.84
N LEU A 190 5.56 25.22 -23.69
CA LEU A 190 4.16 25.65 -23.56
C LEU A 190 4.08 27.18 -23.61
N SER A 191 2.99 27.75 -24.13
CA SER A 191 2.83 29.21 -24.11
C SER A 191 2.68 29.72 -22.66
N PRO A 192 3.23 30.90 -22.33
CA PRO A 192 3.05 31.52 -21.02
C PRO A 192 1.58 31.70 -20.64
N GLU A 193 0.72 32.01 -21.61
CA GLU A 193 -0.72 32.20 -21.42
C GLU A 193 -1.40 30.89 -21.00
N ALA A 194 -1.08 29.78 -21.69
CA ALA A 194 -1.62 28.47 -21.33
C ALA A 194 -1.12 28.02 -19.95
N ALA A 195 0.17 28.24 -19.66
CA ALA A 195 0.72 27.94 -18.35
C ALA A 195 0.03 28.74 -17.23
N ASN A 196 -0.24 30.03 -17.44
CA ASN A 196 -0.96 30.86 -16.47
C ASN A 196 -2.39 30.34 -16.22
N HIS A 197 -3.12 30.01 -17.29
CA HIS A 197 -4.47 29.44 -17.15
C HIS A 197 -4.47 28.08 -16.44
N ILE A 198 -3.44 27.24 -16.64
CA ILE A 198 -3.30 25.99 -15.87
C ILE A 198 -3.18 26.32 -14.38
N GLY A 199 -2.38 27.33 -14.03
CA GLY A 199 -2.16 27.77 -12.64
C GLY A 199 -3.45 28.12 -11.90
N GLU A 200 -4.38 28.80 -12.58
CA GLU A 200 -5.69 29.16 -12.04
C GLU A 200 -6.50 27.93 -11.56
N TYR A 201 -6.28 26.77 -12.17
CA TYR A 201 -6.97 25.52 -11.83
C TYR A 201 -6.17 24.60 -10.92
N VAL A 202 -4.89 24.32 -11.23
CA VAL A 202 -4.11 23.29 -10.51
C VAL A 202 -3.77 23.67 -9.07
N GLN A 203 -3.88 24.96 -8.72
CA GLN A 203 -3.72 25.43 -7.35
C GLN A 203 -5.00 25.26 -6.51
N LEU A 204 -6.11 24.82 -7.12
CA LEU A 204 -7.38 24.63 -6.44
C LEU A 204 -7.45 23.23 -5.81
N HIS A 205 -7.78 23.20 -4.52
CA HIS A 205 -8.13 21.99 -3.79
C HIS A 205 -9.27 22.28 -2.80
N GLY A 206 -10.09 21.27 -2.49
CA GLY A 206 -11.26 21.44 -1.62
C GLY A 206 -12.14 20.19 -1.55
N GLY A 207 -13.39 20.38 -1.13
CA GLY A 207 -14.39 19.31 -1.05
C GLY A 207 -15.45 19.42 -2.15
N LEU A 208 -16.68 18.99 -1.84
CA LEU A 208 -17.83 19.05 -2.74
C LEU A 208 -18.10 20.46 -3.28
N GLU A 209 -17.91 21.49 -2.47
CA GLU A 209 -18.09 22.90 -2.86
C GLU A 209 -17.22 23.30 -4.07
N LEU A 210 -15.99 22.78 -4.13
CA LEU A 210 -15.11 23.03 -5.26
C LEU A 210 -15.63 22.36 -6.54
N ILE A 211 -16.12 21.12 -6.42
CA ILE A 211 -16.71 20.38 -7.55
C ILE A 211 -17.91 21.16 -8.10
N GLU A 212 -18.80 21.64 -7.22
CA GLU A 212 -19.97 22.42 -7.62
C GLU A 212 -19.59 23.74 -8.28
N ARG A 213 -18.56 24.42 -7.76
CA ARG A 213 -18.02 25.64 -8.38
C ARG A 213 -17.48 25.37 -9.79
N LEU A 214 -16.72 24.29 -9.99
CA LEU A 214 -16.17 23.94 -11.30
C LEU A 214 -17.24 23.45 -12.29
N LEU A 215 -18.33 22.86 -11.82
CA LEU A 215 -19.49 22.54 -12.66
C LEU A 215 -20.16 23.81 -13.24
N GLN A 216 -20.02 24.95 -12.56
CA GLN A 216 -20.50 26.26 -13.03
C GLN A 216 -19.44 27.06 -13.81
N ASP A 217 -18.20 26.57 -13.90
CA ASP A 217 -17.13 27.25 -14.63
C ASP A 217 -17.48 27.30 -16.14
N PRO A 218 -17.51 28.49 -16.78
CA PRO A 218 -17.97 28.64 -18.15
C PRO A 218 -17.05 28.01 -19.20
N LYS A 219 -15.77 27.77 -18.89
CA LYS A 219 -14.81 27.10 -19.78
C LYS A 219 -14.91 25.58 -19.59
N LEU A 220 -14.80 25.09 -18.36
CA LEU A 220 -14.79 23.65 -18.06
C LEU A 220 -16.14 22.99 -18.33
N SER A 221 -17.26 23.65 -18.03
CA SER A 221 -18.61 23.10 -18.23
C SER A 221 -18.96 22.81 -19.70
N GLN A 222 -18.25 23.46 -20.64
CA GLN A 222 -18.40 23.24 -22.08
C GLN A 222 -17.57 22.05 -22.58
N ASN A 223 -16.55 21.63 -21.82
CA ASN A 223 -15.76 20.46 -22.15
C ASN A 223 -16.48 19.19 -21.66
N LYS A 224 -16.87 18.33 -22.62
CA LYS A 224 -17.64 17.11 -22.33
C LYS A 224 -16.92 16.19 -21.32
N LEU A 225 -15.62 15.98 -21.48
CA LEU A 225 -14.84 15.08 -20.61
C LEU A 225 -14.75 15.64 -19.19
N ALA A 226 -14.43 16.93 -19.04
CA ALA A 226 -14.38 17.57 -17.73
C ALA A 226 -15.75 17.51 -17.03
N LYS A 227 -16.84 17.76 -17.77
CA LYS A 227 -18.20 17.70 -17.21
C LYS A 227 -18.58 16.29 -16.74
N GLU A 228 -18.25 15.25 -17.50
CA GLU A 228 -18.46 13.86 -17.10
C GLU A 228 -17.64 13.51 -15.86
N GLY A 229 -16.34 13.86 -15.84
CA GLY A 229 -15.48 13.63 -14.68
C GLY A 229 -15.95 14.38 -13.43
N LEU A 230 -16.37 15.64 -13.55
CA LEU A 230 -16.93 16.41 -12.43
C LEU A 230 -18.26 15.82 -11.93
N GLY A 231 -19.10 15.30 -12.83
CA GLY A 231 -20.33 14.61 -12.47
C GLY A 231 -20.07 13.33 -11.66
N ASP A 232 -19.11 12.53 -12.10
CA ASP A 232 -18.67 11.33 -11.39
C ASP A 232 -18.02 11.68 -10.03
N MET A 233 -17.22 12.75 -9.96
CA MET A 233 -16.67 13.24 -8.69
C MET A 233 -17.76 13.70 -7.73
N LYS A 234 -18.83 14.37 -8.22
CA LYS A 234 -19.98 14.74 -7.39
C LYS A 234 -20.65 13.49 -6.80
N LEU A 235 -20.96 12.50 -7.64
CA LEU A 235 -21.57 11.24 -7.21
C LEU A 235 -20.69 10.48 -6.21
N LEU A 236 -19.37 10.46 -6.45
CA LEU A 236 -18.40 9.88 -5.54
C LEU A 236 -18.48 10.53 -4.15
N PHE A 237 -18.51 11.86 -4.06
CA PHE A 237 -18.62 12.57 -2.79
C PHE A 237 -19.93 12.30 -2.04
N GLU A 238 -21.04 12.07 -2.75
CA GLU A 238 -22.29 11.62 -2.14
C GLU A 238 -22.11 10.26 -1.44
N TYR A 239 -21.48 9.28 -2.10
CA TYR A 239 -21.20 7.97 -1.52
C TYR A 239 -20.17 8.03 -0.38
N LEU A 240 -19.13 8.85 -0.50
CA LEU A 240 -18.13 9.03 0.56
C LEU A 240 -18.74 9.69 1.81
N THR A 241 -19.80 10.50 1.65
CA THR A 241 -20.58 11.05 2.77
C THR A 241 -21.36 9.96 3.47
N LEU A 242 -22.01 9.05 2.73
CA LEU A 242 -22.71 7.89 3.30
C LEU A 242 -21.74 6.94 4.04
N PHE A 243 -20.51 6.80 3.54
CA PHE A 243 -19.45 6.04 4.22
C PHE A 243 -18.79 6.76 5.40
N GLY A 244 -19.13 8.04 5.62
CA GLY A 244 -18.65 8.86 6.73
C GLY A 244 -17.16 9.22 6.63
N ILE A 245 -16.60 9.29 5.42
CA ILE A 245 -15.15 9.52 5.23
C ILE A 245 -14.80 10.82 4.49
N THR A 246 -15.79 11.64 4.10
CA THR A 246 -15.56 12.90 3.38
C THR A 246 -14.60 13.87 4.09
N GLY A 247 -14.54 13.85 5.42
CA GLY A 247 -13.59 14.66 6.20
C GLY A 247 -12.10 14.32 5.97
N LYS A 248 -11.81 13.20 5.29
CA LYS A 248 -10.44 12.78 4.91
C LYS A 248 -10.17 12.90 3.42
N ILE A 249 -11.08 13.47 2.65
CA ILE A 249 -11.02 13.51 1.18
C ILE A 249 -10.80 14.94 0.72
N SER A 250 -9.80 15.16 -0.13
CA SER A 250 -9.54 16.44 -0.79
C SER A 250 -9.58 16.25 -2.30
N PHE A 251 -10.55 16.85 -2.97
CA PHE A 251 -10.50 17.02 -4.41
C PHE A 251 -9.40 18.03 -4.76
N ASP A 252 -8.36 17.59 -5.46
CA ASP A 252 -7.12 18.35 -5.66
C ASP A 252 -6.69 18.26 -7.12
N LEU A 253 -6.76 19.39 -7.85
CA LEU A 253 -6.50 19.45 -9.29
C LEU A 253 -5.00 19.33 -9.62
N SER A 254 -4.11 19.46 -8.64
CA SER A 254 -2.68 19.21 -8.83
C SER A 254 -2.35 17.72 -8.92
N LEU A 255 -3.25 16.85 -8.44
CA LEU A 255 -3.03 15.40 -8.50
C LEU A 255 -3.14 14.93 -9.95
N ALA A 256 -1.99 14.78 -10.60
CA ALA A 256 -1.85 14.24 -11.95
C ALA A 256 -1.05 12.93 -11.97
N ARG A 257 -0.83 12.31 -10.80
CA ARG A 257 -0.14 11.03 -10.66
C ARG A 257 -0.86 9.95 -11.42
N GLY A 258 -0.10 9.18 -12.18
CA GLY A 258 -0.63 7.97 -12.76
C GLY A 258 0.28 7.34 -13.77
N LEU A 259 0.36 6.01 -13.69
CA LEU A 259 0.76 5.21 -14.84
C LEU A 259 -0.22 5.51 -15.98
N ASP A 260 0.28 5.49 -17.21
CA ASP A 260 -0.43 5.91 -18.45
C ASP A 260 -1.80 5.22 -18.69
N TYR A 261 -2.18 4.26 -17.85
CA TYR A 261 -3.38 3.44 -17.99
C TYR A 261 -4.64 3.95 -17.25
N TYR A 262 -4.57 4.98 -16.39
CA TYR A 262 -5.77 5.48 -15.71
C TYR A 262 -6.72 6.21 -16.67
N THR A 263 -8.03 5.99 -16.50
CA THR A 263 -9.10 6.48 -17.38
C THR A 263 -10.21 7.25 -16.67
N GLY A 264 -10.22 7.26 -15.33
CA GLY A 264 -11.23 7.93 -14.51
C GLY A 264 -10.61 8.48 -13.23
N VAL A 265 -11.22 8.18 -12.07
CA VAL A 265 -10.72 8.63 -10.77
C VAL A 265 -9.26 8.22 -10.57
N ILE A 266 -8.48 9.09 -9.97
CA ILE A 266 -7.14 8.85 -9.46
C ILE A 266 -7.08 9.37 -8.03
N PHE A 267 -6.34 8.68 -7.17
CA PHE A 267 -6.25 9.07 -5.77
C PHE A 267 -4.92 8.69 -5.14
N GLU A 268 -4.58 9.44 -4.10
CA GLU A 268 -3.34 9.33 -3.36
C GLU A 268 -3.56 9.69 -1.90
N ALA A 269 -3.17 8.81 -0.99
CA ALA A 269 -3.16 9.09 0.43
C ALA A 269 -1.78 9.58 0.88
N VAL A 270 -1.75 10.71 1.57
CA VAL A 270 -0.55 11.29 2.18
C VAL A 270 -0.73 11.37 3.69
N LEU A 271 0.37 11.21 4.43
CA LEU A 271 0.34 11.44 5.88
C LEU A 271 0.49 12.94 6.14
N LEU A 272 -0.23 13.44 7.14
CA LEU A 272 -0.10 14.82 7.60
C LEU A 272 0.90 14.86 8.77
N GLN A 273 1.78 15.85 8.78
CA GLN A 273 2.66 16.05 9.93
C GLN A 273 1.85 16.48 11.15
N GLY A 274 2.16 15.92 12.31
CA GLY A 274 1.73 16.49 13.59
C GLY A 274 2.52 17.76 13.91
N GLU A 275 1.95 18.69 14.67
CA GLU A 275 2.48 20.03 15.03
C GLU A 275 3.86 20.05 15.74
N ARG A 276 4.57 18.92 15.86
CA ARG A 276 5.83 18.79 16.63
C ARG A 276 7.11 18.69 15.79
N ALA A 277 7.05 18.79 14.47
CA ALA A 277 8.25 18.87 13.63
C ALA A 277 8.62 20.34 13.39
N VAL A 278 9.45 20.89 14.27
CA VAL A 278 10.17 22.15 14.03
C VAL A 278 11.31 21.80 13.07
N GLU A 279 11.28 22.39 11.87
CA GLU A 279 12.26 22.33 10.75
C GLU A 279 11.73 21.63 9.47
N GLU A 280 11.40 22.49 8.51
CA GLU A 280 11.07 22.29 7.09
C GLU A 280 9.94 21.30 6.71
N PRO A 281 9.08 21.65 5.73
CA PRO A 281 8.02 20.76 5.23
C PRO A 281 8.65 19.65 4.38
N VAL A 282 9.25 18.64 5.01
CA VAL A 282 9.48 17.37 4.36
C VAL A 282 8.10 16.74 4.16
N SER A 283 7.55 16.84 2.95
CA SER A 283 6.28 16.20 2.64
C SER A 283 6.38 14.72 3.02
N VAL A 284 5.56 14.31 3.99
CA VAL A 284 5.50 12.92 4.43
C VAL A 284 4.77 12.19 3.31
N GLY A 285 5.56 11.70 2.35
CA GLY A 285 5.03 11.35 1.03
C GLY A 285 3.95 10.27 1.05
N SER A 286 3.34 10.08 -0.11
CA SER A 286 2.30 9.07 -0.40
C SER A 286 2.48 7.70 0.27
N VAL A 287 1.44 7.22 0.93
CA VAL A 287 1.35 5.91 1.59
C VAL A 287 0.33 4.97 0.95
N ALA A 288 -0.51 5.48 0.05
CA ALA A 288 -1.37 4.67 -0.80
C ALA A 288 -1.68 5.43 -2.10
N GLY A 289 -1.93 4.72 -3.19
CA GLY A 289 -2.32 5.32 -4.45
C GLY A 289 -3.11 4.35 -5.31
N GLY A 290 -3.97 4.88 -6.18
CA GLY A 290 -4.84 4.06 -6.99
C GLY A 290 -5.69 4.87 -7.96
N GLY A 291 -6.62 4.18 -8.62
CA GLY A 291 -7.51 4.80 -9.59
C GLY A 291 -8.22 3.80 -10.49
N ARG A 292 -9.01 4.32 -11.41
CA ARG A 292 -9.79 3.58 -12.41
C ARG A 292 -9.03 3.45 -13.73
N TYR A 293 -9.00 2.26 -14.32
CA TYR A 293 -8.18 1.91 -15.49
C TYR A 293 -8.89 0.96 -16.48
N ASP A 294 -10.01 1.38 -17.05
CA ASP A 294 -10.92 0.51 -17.81
C ASP A 294 -10.35 -0.03 -19.15
N GLY A 295 -9.25 0.56 -19.62
CA GLY A 295 -8.61 0.18 -20.89
C GLY A 295 -7.60 -0.96 -20.78
N LEU A 296 -7.06 -1.25 -19.59
CA LEU A 296 -5.85 -2.06 -19.46
C LEU A 296 -6.09 -3.54 -19.84
N VAL A 297 -7.20 -4.13 -19.39
CA VAL A 297 -7.55 -5.53 -19.70
C VAL A 297 -7.77 -5.73 -21.19
N GLY A 298 -8.39 -4.75 -21.86
CA GLY A 298 -8.62 -4.79 -23.30
C GLY A 298 -7.34 -4.81 -24.13
N MET A 299 -6.18 -4.42 -23.57
CA MET A 299 -4.90 -4.55 -24.25
C MET A 299 -4.34 -5.99 -24.27
N PHE A 300 -4.88 -6.87 -23.43
CA PHE A 300 -4.49 -8.29 -23.34
C PHE A 300 -5.54 -9.23 -23.93
N ASP A 301 -6.79 -8.79 -24.04
CA ASP A 301 -7.86 -9.57 -24.66
C ASP A 301 -7.72 -9.57 -26.19
N PRO A 302 -7.66 -10.74 -26.86
CA PRO A 302 -7.47 -10.82 -28.32
C PRO A 302 -8.56 -10.13 -29.14
N LYS A 303 -9.75 -9.91 -28.56
CA LYS A 303 -10.87 -9.21 -29.20
C LYS A 303 -11.01 -7.75 -28.72
N GLY A 304 -10.08 -7.28 -27.90
CA GLY A 304 -10.13 -5.94 -27.32
C GLY A 304 -11.29 -5.74 -26.34
N ARG A 305 -11.83 -6.81 -25.77
CA ARG A 305 -12.95 -6.70 -24.82
C ARG A 305 -12.47 -5.94 -23.57
N LYS A 306 -13.12 -4.82 -23.29
CA LYS A 306 -12.86 -4.03 -22.09
C LYS A 306 -13.48 -4.70 -20.86
N VAL A 307 -12.74 -4.67 -19.76
CA VAL A 307 -13.24 -5.01 -18.43
C VAL A 307 -12.90 -3.80 -17.56
N PRO A 308 -13.90 -3.01 -17.13
CA PRO A 308 -13.68 -1.87 -16.26
C PRO A 308 -13.02 -2.31 -14.95
N CYS A 309 -12.06 -1.54 -14.47
CA CYS A 309 -11.31 -1.88 -13.26
C CYS A 309 -11.04 -0.61 -12.44
N VAL A 310 -11.14 -0.73 -11.12
CA VAL A 310 -10.66 0.28 -10.17
C VAL A 310 -9.96 -0.42 -9.01
N GLY A 311 -8.90 0.18 -8.51
CA GLY A 311 -8.18 -0.40 -7.38
C GLY A 311 -7.20 0.53 -6.72
N VAL A 312 -6.52 -0.01 -5.72
CA VAL A 312 -5.59 0.70 -4.84
C VAL A 312 -4.41 -0.17 -4.48
N SER A 313 -3.25 0.46 -4.35
CA SER A 313 -2.03 -0.10 -3.79
C SER A 313 -1.64 0.63 -2.51
N ILE A 314 -1.41 -0.11 -1.41
CA ILE A 314 -0.86 0.44 -0.17
C ILE A 314 0.67 0.37 -0.21
N GLY A 315 1.34 1.52 -0.04
CA GLY A 315 2.79 1.67 0.00
C GLY A 315 3.38 1.30 1.36
N ILE A 316 3.48 0.00 1.63
CA ILE A 316 3.78 -0.50 2.98
C ILE A 316 5.20 -0.26 3.47
N GLU A 317 6.19 -0.07 2.60
CA GLU A 317 7.58 0.13 3.06
C GLU A 317 7.71 1.41 3.91
N ARG A 318 7.01 2.48 3.51
CA ARG A 318 6.97 3.71 4.31
C ARG A 318 6.26 3.50 5.64
N ILE A 319 5.19 2.72 5.64
CA ILE A 319 4.44 2.34 6.84
C ILE A 319 5.34 1.58 7.81
N PHE A 320 6.15 0.64 7.32
CA PHE A 320 7.11 -0.11 8.14
C PHE A 320 8.13 0.81 8.78
N SER A 321 8.74 1.72 8.02
CA SER A 321 9.74 2.65 8.57
C SER A 321 9.16 3.53 9.69
N ILE A 322 7.92 4.01 9.55
CA ILE A 322 7.27 4.84 10.56
C ILE A 322 6.96 4.03 11.83
N LEU A 323 6.47 2.80 11.68
CA LEU A 323 6.16 1.93 12.81
C LEU A 323 7.42 1.45 13.52
N GLU A 324 8.48 1.11 12.79
CA GLU A 324 9.79 0.75 13.35
C GLU A 324 10.34 1.91 14.21
N GLN A 325 10.34 3.14 13.71
CA GLN A 325 10.76 4.33 14.45
C GLN A 325 9.92 4.57 15.71
N ARG A 326 8.59 4.41 15.61
CA ARG A 326 7.70 4.57 16.78
C ARG A 326 8.00 3.55 17.86
N VAL A 327 8.25 2.29 17.48
CA VAL A 327 8.54 1.25 18.47
C VAL A 327 9.92 1.45 19.10
N GLU A 328 10.94 1.81 18.30
CA GLU A 328 12.26 2.18 18.82
C GLU A 328 12.18 3.32 19.85
N ALA A 329 11.29 4.30 19.63
CA ALA A 329 11.06 5.40 20.57
C ALA A 329 10.28 5.01 21.84
N SER A 330 9.55 3.88 21.84
CA SER A 330 8.71 3.45 22.96
C SER A 330 9.43 2.58 24.00
N GLU A 331 10.68 2.18 23.75
CA GLU A 331 11.45 1.18 24.53
C GLU A 331 10.75 -0.20 24.70
N GLU A 332 9.59 -0.41 24.07
CA GLU A 332 8.89 -1.71 24.09
C GLU A 332 9.68 -2.76 23.29
N LYS A 333 10.05 -3.85 23.97
CA LYS A 333 10.67 -5.00 23.29
C LYS A 333 9.64 -5.67 22.37
N ILE A 334 9.89 -5.61 21.06
CA ILE A 334 9.12 -6.39 20.09
C ILE A 334 9.52 -7.86 20.20
N ARG A 335 8.55 -8.70 20.56
CA ARG A 335 8.74 -10.15 20.49
C ARG A 335 8.82 -10.59 19.04
N THR A 336 9.81 -11.43 18.75
CA THR A 336 10.01 -12.07 17.43
C THR A 336 9.52 -13.52 17.41
N THR A 337 9.03 -14.02 18.54
CA THR A 337 8.45 -15.35 18.72
C THR A 337 7.14 -15.24 19.47
N GLU A 338 6.29 -16.25 19.31
CA GLU A 338 5.00 -16.36 20.00
C GLU A 338 5.02 -17.35 21.17
N THR A 339 6.21 -17.76 21.61
CA THR A 339 6.39 -18.78 22.66
C THR A 339 5.72 -18.34 23.95
N GLN A 340 4.85 -19.18 24.49
CA GLN A 340 4.06 -18.94 25.69
C GLN A 340 4.79 -19.44 26.94
N VAL A 341 5.53 -20.55 26.84
CA VAL A 341 6.18 -21.17 28.00
C VAL A 341 7.51 -21.82 27.62
N LEU A 342 8.52 -21.67 28.48
CA LEU A 342 9.76 -22.44 28.40
C LEU A 342 9.68 -23.62 29.40
N VAL A 343 9.91 -24.84 28.94
CA VAL A 343 10.10 -26.00 29.81
C VAL A 343 11.54 -26.00 30.32
N ALA A 344 11.69 -25.96 31.64
CA ALA A 344 12.98 -25.80 32.31
C ALA A 344 13.21 -26.85 33.40
N SER A 345 14.46 -26.99 33.82
CA SER A 345 14.79 -27.66 35.08
C SER A 345 16.07 -27.10 35.69
N ALA A 346 16.18 -27.13 37.02
CA ALA A 346 17.40 -26.76 37.73
C ALA A 346 18.34 -27.95 37.96
N GLN A 347 17.77 -29.14 38.13
CA GLN A 347 18.49 -30.38 38.38
C GLN A 347 19.03 -30.98 37.08
N LYS A 348 20.05 -31.85 37.22
CA LYS A 348 20.67 -32.59 36.12
C LYS A 348 19.85 -33.83 35.77
N LYS A 349 20.09 -34.42 34.59
CA LYS A 349 19.47 -35.69 34.12
C LYS A 349 17.94 -35.66 34.01
N LEU A 350 17.37 -34.48 33.72
CA LEU A 350 15.93 -34.29 33.49
C LEU A 350 15.61 -33.92 32.04
N LEU A 351 16.51 -34.21 31.08
CA LEU A 351 16.25 -33.85 29.69
C LEU A 351 15.04 -34.63 29.16
N GLU A 352 14.98 -35.92 29.43
CA GLU A 352 13.93 -36.84 29.01
C GLU A 352 12.56 -36.37 29.50
N GLU A 353 12.46 -35.94 30.75
CA GLU A 353 11.22 -35.42 31.35
C GLU A 353 10.83 -34.06 30.76
N ARG A 354 11.79 -33.17 30.50
CA ARG A 354 11.50 -31.92 29.78
C ARG A 354 11.03 -32.18 28.35
N LEU A 355 11.61 -33.18 27.66
CA LEU A 355 11.22 -33.58 26.31
C LEU A 355 9.82 -34.22 26.30
N LYS A 356 9.44 -34.94 27.34
CA LYS A 356 8.09 -35.48 27.50
C LYS A 356 7.07 -34.35 27.70
N LEU A 357 7.33 -33.45 28.66
CA LEU A 357 6.42 -32.34 28.96
C LEU A 357 6.25 -31.39 27.77
N ILE A 358 7.33 -31.04 27.06
CA ILE A 358 7.21 -30.16 25.89
C ILE A 358 6.40 -30.80 24.76
N ALA A 359 6.52 -32.12 24.56
CA ALA A 359 5.70 -32.83 23.58
C ALA A 359 4.21 -32.78 23.97
N GLU A 360 3.88 -33.01 25.23
CA GLU A 360 2.50 -32.88 25.74
C GLU A 360 1.94 -31.46 25.53
N LEU A 361 2.76 -30.43 25.76
CA LEU A 361 2.37 -29.04 25.50
C LEU A 361 2.13 -28.76 24.01
N TRP A 362 2.99 -29.27 23.13
CA TRP A 362 2.80 -29.14 21.68
C TRP A 362 1.56 -29.89 21.18
N ASP A 363 1.31 -31.10 21.67
CA ASP A 363 0.12 -31.90 21.35
C ASP A 363 -1.18 -31.19 21.81
N ALA A 364 -1.09 -30.38 22.87
CA ALA A 364 -2.17 -29.50 23.33
C ALA A 364 -2.27 -28.16 22.57
N GLY A 365 -1.42 -27.92 21.57
CA GLY A 365 -1.40 -26.68 20.79
C GLY A 365 -0.77 -25.48 21.51
N ILE A 366 -0.04 -25.70 22.60
CA ILE A 366 0.66 -24.64 23.35
C ILE A 366 2.03 -24.40 22.71
N LYS A 367 2.36 -23.12 22.49
CA LYS A 367 3.65 -22.70 21.92
C LYS A 367 4.73 -22.78 23.00
N ALA A 368 5.40 -23.93 23.10
CA ALA A 368 6.41 -24.18 24.11
C ALA A 368 7.82 -24.34 23.52
N GLU A 369 8.84 -24.02 24.31
CA GLU A 369 10.25 -24.23 23.97
C GLU A 369 11.03 -24.93 25.09
N VAL A 370 12.18 -25.52 24.77
CA VAL A 370 13.14 -26.07 25.74
C VAL A 370 14.55 -25.72 25.25
N LEU A 371 15.46 -25.39 26.17
CA LEU A 371 16.85 -25.19 25.78
C LEU A 371 17.48 -26.53 25.35
N TYR A 372 18.17 -26.54 24.20
CA TYR A 372 18.86 -27.71 23.64
C TYR A 372 20.17 -28.03 24.38
N LYS A 373 20.07 -28.28 25.69
CA LYS A 373 21.16 -28.65 26.59
C LYS A 373 20.68 -29.79 27.48
N LYS A 374 21.53 -30.77 27.74
CA LYS A 374 21.20 -31.86 28.70
C LYS A 374 20.95 -31.28 30.10
N ASN A 375 21.85 -30.43 30.59
CA ASN A 375 21.84 -29.88 31.95
C ASN A 375 21.99 -28.33 31.94
N PRO A 376 20.99 -27.57 31.47
CA PRO A 376 21.02 -26.12 31.52
C PRO A 376 20.98 -25.61 32.96
N LYS A 377 21.63 -24.48 33.25
CA LYS A 377 21.46 -23.76 34.53
C LYS A 377 20.11 -23.05 34.52
N LEU A 378 19.40 -23.04 35.64
CA LEU A 378 18.10 -22.33 35.75
C LEU A 378 18.23 -20.84 35.43
N LEU A 379 19.29 -20.19 35.92
CA LEU A 379 19.56 -18.78 35.62
C LEU A 379 19.60 -18.49 34.11
N ASN A 380 20.30 -19.33 33.33
CA ASN A 380 20.42 -19.14 31.89
C ASN A 380 19.08 -19.36 31.16
N GLN A 381 18.21 -20.23 31.71
CA GLN A 381 16.86 -20.46 31.17
C GLN A 381 15.96 -19.24 31.42
N LEU A 382 16.02 -18.66 32.63
CA LEU A 382 15.28 -17.45 32.96
C LEU A 382 15.76 -16.24 32.14
N GLN A 383 17.08 -16.06 31.99
CA GLN A 383 17.64 -15.01 31.14
C GLN A 383 17.17 -15.15 29.69
N TYR A 384 17.15 -16.37 29.16
CA TYR A 384 16.63 -16.62 27.82
C TYR A 384 15.17 -16.15 27.68
N CYS A 385 14.32 -16.41 28.68
CA CYS A 385 12.95 -15.90 28.67
C CYS A 385 12.87 -14.37 28.75
N GLU A 386 13.69 -13.73 29.59
CA GLU A 386 13.75 -12.26 29.72
C GLU A 386 14.23 -11.59 28.42
N ASP A 387 15.18 -12.22 27.71
CA ASP A 387 15.73 -11.72 26.45
C ASP A 387 14.74 -11.88 25.29
N THR A 388 13.98 -12.98 25.25
CA THR A 388 13.03 -13.32 24.17
C THR A 388 11.57 -12.92 24.47
N GLY A 389 11.30 -12.46 25.68
CA GLY A 389 9.97 -12.05 26.13
C GLY A 389 9.00 -13.21 26.42
N ILE A 390 9.49 -14.42 26.67
CA ILE A 390 8.64 -15.56 27.05
C ILE A 390 8.03 -15.29 28.44
N PRO A 391 6.70 -15.37 28.60
CA PRO A 391 6.06 -14.93 29.85
C PRO A 391 6.11 -15.98 30.98
N LEU A 392 6.21 -17.27 30.66
CA LEU A 392 6.10 -18.36 31.63
C LEU A 392 7.26 -19.35 31.55
N VAL A 393 7.59 -19.97 32.68
CA VAL A 393 8.54 -21.10 32.76
C VAL A 393 7.91 -22.25 33.54
N ALA A 394 7.81 -23.40 32.89
CA ALA A 394 7.36 -24.66 33.48
C ALA A 394 8.59 -25.44 33.99
N ILE A 395 8.84 -25.41 35.30
CA ILE A 395 10.03 -25.98 35.93
C ILE A 395 9.75 -27.40 36.44
N VAL A 396 10.47 -28.36 35.87
CA VAL A 396 10.46 -29.77 36.25
C VAL A 396 11.57 -30.05 37.28
N GLY A 397 11.24 -30.82 38.31
CA GLY A 397 12.18 -31.36 39.29
C GLY A 397 11.78 -32.76 39.76
N GLU A 398 12.71 -33.50 40.36
CA GLU A 398 12.47 -34.88 40.80
C GLU A 398 11.34 -35.02 41.81
N GLN A 399 11.14 -34.02 42.68
CA GLN A 399 10.06 -34.05 43.67
C GLN A 399 8.72 -33.71 43.03
N GLU A 400 8.70 -32.68 42.18
CA GLU A 400 7.53 -32.26 41.41
C GLU A 400 7.00 -33.40 40.53
N LEU A 401 7.88 -34.17 39.90
CA LEU A 401 7.51 -35.36 39.13
C LEU A 401 6.88 -36.47 39.99
N LYS A 402 7.38 -36.70 41.21
CA LYS A 402 6.79 -37.68 42.14
C LYS A 402 5.40 -37.23 42.61
N ASP A 403 5.23 -35.93 42.79
CA ASP A 403 4.00 -35.33 43.26
C ASP A 403 2.99 -35.09 42.12
N GLY A 404 3.39 -35.34 40.86
CA GLY A 404 2.54 -35.16 39.69
C GLY A 404 2.24 -33.69 39.36
N VAL A 405 3.14 -32.78 39.74
CA VAL A 405 2.99 -31.33 39.57
C VAL A 405 4.16 -30.74 38.77
N VAL A 406 4.02 -29.48 38.35
CA VAL A 406 5.09 -28.69 37.74
C VAL A 406 5.04 -27.31 38.40
N LYS A 407 6.20 -26.70 38.65
CA LYS A 407 6.27 -25.31 39.13
C LYS A 407 6.10 -24.36 37.96
N LEU A 408 5.14 -23.44 38.03
CA LEU A 408 4.89 -22.48 36.96
C LEU A 408 5.33 -21.09 37.40
N ARG A 409 6.50 -20.66 36.94
CA ARG A 409 7.04 -19.34 37.25
C ARG A 409 6.59 -18.30 36.23
N VAL A 410 6.06 -17.17 36.70
CA VAL A 410 5.85 -15.97 35.87
C VAL A 410 7.18 -15.22 35.74
N VAL A 411 7.67 -15.01 34.53
CA VAL A 411 9.01 -14.43 34.29
C VAL A 411 9.09 -12.98 34.78
N ALA A 412 8.05 -12.19 34.49
CA ALA A 412 8.02 -10.76 34.83
C ALA A 412 7.90 -10.51 36.34
N THR A 413 7.01 -11.23 37.04
CA THR A 413 6.74 -11.02 38.48
C THR A 413 7.59 -11.89 39.39
N ARG A 414 8.17 -12.97 38.86
CA ARG A 414 8.97 -13.98 39.57
C ARG A 414 8.18 -14.82 40.58
N GLU A 415 6.86 -14.75 40.56
CA GLU A 415 5.96 -15.60 41.34
C GLU A 415 5.98 -17.05 40.80
N GLU A 416 5.84 -18.03 41.69
CA GLU A 416 5.88 -19.49 41.41
C GLU A 416 4.68 -20.23 41.96
#